data_AF-A0A661CN24-F1
#
_entry.id   AF-A0A661CN24-F1
#
_cell.length_a   1.000
_cell.length_b   1.000
_cell.length_c   1.000
_cell.angle_alpha   90.00
_cell.angle_beta   90.00
_cell.angle_gamma   90.00
#
_symmetry.space_group_name_H-M   'P 1'
#
loop_
_entity.id
_entity.type
_entity.pdbx_description
1 polymer ?
#
loop_
_entity_poly.entity_id
_entity_poly.type
_entity_poly.pdbx_seq_one_letter_code
_entity_poly.pdbx_strand_id
1 'polypeptide(L)'
;MSVETPDNTSQVEDRIKADVQREAPDSNPYINTHWLRSLIAGFARRIFDFQKDLDRTELRVMPDTADDNTAPRWGKIYVGSENQATIATGNAVATGVAGSLISIGEILQSNGLDYASLTSATIANNTINVDSITRNGSIATCITAGMHKLSSFVPVTIAGADQSEYNVTDVEIVVTGMDSFTYSVDGTPAPATGTIIAAYTSACIELYSVGFGTENNLDLDSPLQLQSPIPGIDDTLYVSFATVGGGSDEETTIDYKARYLDKIRNPVSHFNGADITAKAKETTGVTRVFVQNAGDEIGTVGVISITHSGQVATATTATPHGFEDGFQTTITGANQEEYNVIKARIIIQSSTIFNYIISGSPVAATGTITATTIIPLGTVRTYFMRDNDANSIPSAAEVDIVKASIATILPANVSSTDNLVVAPIAVPVDYAFTELEPNTSTMRESIASNIQQFHDEQTTVSVNVDEDAYRAAIKNTVDLETGLIVKSFELSTPVGDIVIASGEIATKGLVTFNIV
;
A
#
# COMPACT_ATOMS: atom_id res chain seq x y z
N MET A 1 -6.23 17.28 32.02
CA MET A 1 -6.58 18.59 32.59
C MET A 1 -5.55 18.74 33.69
N SER A 2 -4.46 19.48 33.46
CA SER A 2 -3.26 19.34 34.30
C SER A 2 -3.61 19.66 35.76
N VAL A 3 -3.44 18.67 36.64
CA VAL A 3 -3.42 18.93 38.07
C VAL A 3 -2.06 19.57 38.33
N GLU A 4 -2.00 20.88 38.57
CA GLU A 4 -0.76 21.63 38.80
C GLU A 4 -0.02 21.14 40.06
N THR A 5 0.68 20.02 39.93
CA THR A 5 1.46 19.41 41.00
C THR A 5 2.82 20.08 41.11
N PRO A 6 3.39 20.13 42.33
CA PRO A 6 4.67 20.76 42.55
C PRO A 6 5.81 19.97 41.90
N ASP A 7 6.82 20.70 41.42
CA ASP A 7 7.98 20.14 40.72
C ASP A 7 8.99 19.52 41.70
N ASN A 8 9.03 20.03 42.93
CA ASN A 8 9.98 19.61 43.95
C ASN A 8 9.42 19.72 45.38
N THR A 9 10.08 19.02 46.31
CA THR A 9 9.71 18.98 47.73
C THR A 9 9.78 20.35 48.41
N SER A 10 10.68 21.24 47.98
CA SER A 10 10.83 22.58 48.56
C SER A 10 9.58 23.44 48.35
N GLN A 11 8.93 23.35 47.19
CA GLN A 11 7.66 24.05 46.94
C GLN A 11 6.57 23.60 47.91
N VAL A 12 6.49 22.30 48.21
CA VAL A 12 5.54 21.76 49.20
C VAL A 12 5.91 22.22 50.61
N GLU A 13 7.19 22.16 50.97
CA GLU A 13 7.69 22.65 52.26
C GLU A 13 7.35 24.12 52.48
N ASP A 14 7.55 24.97 51.48
CA ASP A 14 7.32 26.41 51.60
C ASP A 14 5.83 26.75 51.69
N ARG A 15 4.96 26.02 50.98
CA ARG A 15 3.50 26.11 51.14
C ARG A 15 3.09 25.75 52.58
N ILE A 16 3.59 24.64 53.12
CA ILE A 16 3.30 24.22 54.50
C ILE A 16 3.84 25.23 55.53
N LYS A 17 5.05 25.77 55.33
CA LYS A 17 5.60 26.81 56.23
C LYS A 17 4.71 28.05 56.25
N ALA A 18 4.22 28.49 55.09
CA ALA A 18 3.31 29.63 55.00
C ALA A 18 1.99 29.37 55.74
N ASP A 19 1.43 28.16 55.61
CA ASP A 19 0.22 27.76 56.32
C ASP A 19 0.45 27.68 57.85
N VAL A 20 1.57 27.08 58.29
CA VAL A 20 1.92 27.01 59.72
C VAL A 20 2.12 28.41 60.33
N GLN A 21 2.78 29.32 59.61
CA GLN A 21 2.96 30.70 60.05
C GLN A 21 1.63 31.46 60.16
N ARG A 22 0.63 31.10 59.34
CA ARG A 22 -0.72 31.67 59.39
C ARG A 22 -1.52 31.14 60.57
N GLU A 23 -1.52 29.82 60.80
CA GLU A 23 -2.33 29.18 61.85
C GLU A 23 -1.71 29.30 63.25
N ALA A 24 -0.38 29.38 63.34
CA ALA A 24 0.35 29.57 64.59
C ALA A 24 1.32 30.76 64.46
N PRO A 25 0.82 32.01 64.55
CA PRO A 25 1.63 33.22 64.34
C PRO A 25 2.85 33.33 65.26
N ASP A 26 2.75 32.80 66.48
CA ASP A 26 3.83 32.80 67.47
C ASP A 26 4.92 31.75 67.20
N SER A 27 4.69 30.83 66.26
CA SER A 27 5.67 29.84 65.81
C SER A 27 6.42 30.35 64.59
N ASN A 28 7.74 30.11 64.52
CA ASN A 28 8.55 30.45 63.36
C ASN A 28 9.03 29.18 62.62
N PRO A 29 8.36 28.78 61.51
CA PRO A 29 8.70 27.58 60.75
C PRO A 29 9.92 27.75 59.82
N TYR A 30 10.50 28.95 59.71
CA TYR A 30 11.63 29.25 58.82
C TYR A 30 13.01 29.07 59.48
N ILE A 31 13.05 28.76 60.78
CA ILE A 31 14.30 28.55 61.51
C ILE A 31 14.99 27.26 61.03
N ASN A 32 16.29 27.37 60.71
CA ASN A 32 17.04 26.30 60.07
C ASN A 32 17.19 25.02 60.92
N THR A 33 17.39 25.15 62.23
CA THR A 33 17.58 24.02 63.15
C THR A 33 16.50 24.05 64.23
N HIS A 34 15.34 23.46 63.92
CA HIS A 34 14.19 23.41 64.82
C HIS A 34 13.35 22.16 64.55
N TRP A 35 12.76 21.56 65.59
CA TRP A 35 11.96 20.33 65.48
C TRP A 35 10.76 20.50 64.54
N LEU A 36 10.16 21.70 64.51
CA LEU A 36 9.05 22.05 63.62
C LEU A 36 9.45 21.95 62.15
N ARG A 37 10.67 22.38 61.79
CA ARG A 37 11.18 22.26 60.42
C ARG A 37 11.36 20.79 60.04
N SER A 38 11.92 19.97 60.93
CA SER A 38 12.08 18.53 60.69
C SER A 38 10.74 17.83 60.47
N LEU A 39 9.70 18.23 61.21
CA LEU A 39 8.35 17.72 61.07
C LEU A 39 7.72 18.16 59.73
N ILE A 40 7.80 19.45 59.39
CA ILE A 40 7.31 20.00 58.12
C ILE A 40 7.99 19.31 56.93
N ALA A 41 9.32 19.17 56.97
CA ALA A 41 10.08 18.51 55.91
C ALA A 41 9.70 17.02 55.76
N GLY A 42 9.42 16.34 56.88
CA GLY A 42 8.92 14.97 56.86
C GLY A 42 7.56 14.85 56.17
N PHE A 43 6.61 15.72 56.53
CA PHE A 43 5.28 15.75 55.92
C PHE A 43 5.32 16.17 54.45
N ALA A 44 6.09 17.21 54.12
CA ALA A 44 6.22 17.71 52.75
C ALA A 44 6.74 16.64 51.80
N ARG A 45 7.73 15.86 52.21
CA ARG A 45 8.26 14.74 51.40
C ARG A 45 7.20 13.67 51.16
N ARG A 46 6.44 13.28 52.20
CA ARG A 46 5.36 12.28 52.05
C ARG A 46 4.20 12.77 51.20
N ILE A 47 3.85 14.05 51.31
CA ILE A 47 2.82 14.67 50.46
C ILE A 47 3.31 14.75 49.01
N PHE A 48 4.57 15.10 48.80
CA PHE A 48 5.18 15.11 47.48
C PHE A 48 5.21 13.72 46.83
N ASP A 49 5.58 12.68 47.58
CA ASP A 49 5.50 11.29 47.11
C ASP A 49 4.08 10.96 46.60
N PHE A 50 3.05 11.31 47.39
CA PHE A 50 1.65 11.08 47.02
C PHE A 50 1.22 11.89 45.79
N GLN A 51 1.64 13.14 45.67
CA GLN A 51 1.35 13.97 44.50
C GLN A 51 2.01 13.42 43.23
N LYS A 52 3.23 12.87 43.34
CA LYS A 52 3.89 12.19 42.21
C LYS A 52 3.18 10.91 41.81
N ASP A 53 2.62 10.16 42.76
CA ASP A 53 1.79 9.00 42.45
C ASP A 53 0.48 9.40 41.76
N LEU A 54 -0.11 10.54 42.13
CA LEU A 54 -1.27 11.11 41.42
C LEU A 54 -0.92 11.52 39.98
N ASP A 55 0.22 12.20 39.76
CA ASP A 55 0.70 12.56 38.41
C ASP A 55 0.82 11.32 37.52
N ARG A 56 1.46 10.27 38.04
CA ARG A 56 1.60 9.00 37.33
C ARG A 56 0.25 8.35 37.07
N THR A 57 -0.69 8.45 38.01
CA THR A 57 -2.04 7.92 37.82
C THR A 57 -2.79 8.68 36.73
N GLU A 58 -2.65 10.01 36.63
CA GLU A 58 -3.24 10.80 35.54
C GLU A 58 -2.78 10.30 34.16
N LEU A 59 -1.48 10.05 34.00
CA LEU A 59 -0.93 9.49 32.76
C LEU A 59 -1.53 8.12 32.43
N ARG A 60 -1.87 7.30 33.42
CA ARG A 60 -2.38 5.93 33.21
C ARG A 60 -3.87 5.86 32.86
N VAL A 61 -4.64 6.87 33.27
CA VAL A 61 -6.10 6.87 33.14
C VAL A 61 -6.53 7.12 31.70
N MET A 62 -5.78 7.89 30.91
CA MET A 62 -6.16 8.20 29.53
C MET A 62 -5.36 7.37 28.52
N PRO A 63 -6.01 6.84 27.46
CA PRO A 63 -5.31 6.04 26.44
C PRO A 63 -4.19 6.79 25.71
N ASP A 64 -4.34 8.09 25.46
CA ASP A 64 -3.37 8.90 24.72
C ASP A 64 -2.14 9.29 25.55
N THR A 65 -2.30 9.48 26.87
CA THR A 65 -1.20 9.79 27.79
C THR A 65 -0.61 8.56 28.50
N ALA A 66 -1.15 7.36 28.25
CA ALA A 66 -0.71 6.11 28.85
C ALA A 66 0.81 5.92 28.78
N ASP A 67 1.40 5.55 29.93
CA ASP A 67 2.79 5.10 30.07
C ASP A 67 2.98 3.68 29.53
N ASP A 68 4.24 3.24 29.40
CA ASP A 68 4.57 1.93 28.83
C ASP A 68 4.00 0.74 29.63
N ASN A 69 3.68 0.95 30.91
CA ASN A 69 3.09 -0.09 31.76
C ASN A 69 1.59 -0.26 31.53
N THR A 70 0.90 0.79 31.06
CA THR A 70 -0.56 0.83 30.98
C THR A 70 -1.06 0.84 29.54
N ALA A 71 -0.22 1.28 28.59
CA ALA A 71 -0.48 1.18 27.16
C ALA A 71 -0.83 -0.27 26.71
N PRO A 72 -0.14 -1.34 27.16
CA PRO A 72 -0.51 -2.73 26.89
C PRO A 72 -1.96 -3.06 27.23
N ARG A 73 -2.43 -2.57 28.40
CA ARG A 73 -3.80 -2.78 28.88
C ARG A 73 -4.82 -2.06 28.01
N TRP A 74 -4.55 -0.81 27.63
CA TRP A 74 -5.45 -0.06 26.75
C TRP A 74 -5.52 -0.66 25.36
N GLY A 75 -4.38 -0.99 24.75
CA GLY A 75 -4.39 -1.64 23.45
C GLY A 75 -5.13 -2.98 23.46
N LYS A 76 -5.03 -3.77 24.55
CA LYS A 76 -5.75 -5.05 24.65
C LYS A 76 -7.26 -4.88 24.59
N ILE A 77 -7.78 -3.76 25.08
CA ILE A 77 -9.20 -3.42 25.04
C ILE A 77 -9.64 -3.04 23.62
N TYR A 78 -8.82 -2.29 22.87
CA TYR A 78 -9.22 -1.69 21.59
C TYR A 78 -8.79 -2.49 20.35
N VAL A 79 -7.61 -3.10 20.37
CA VAL A 79 -6.96 -3.71 19.19
C VAL A 79 -6.45 -5.14 19.44
N GLY A 80 -6.67 -5.69 20.64
CA GLY A 80 -6.19 -7.03 21.01
C GLY A 80 -4.73 -7.03 21.46
N SER A 81 -4.07 -8.20 21.49
CA SER A 81 -2.67 -8.31 21.94
C SER A 81 -1.68 -7.61 20.99
N GLU A 82 -0.48 -7.34 21.50
CA GLU A 82 0.68 -6.89 20.72
C GLU A 82 1.06 -7.95 19.68
N ASN A 83 1.48 -7.51 18.50
CA ASN A 83 1.97 -8.43 17.48
C ASN A 83 3.27 -9.06 17.98
N GLN A 84 3.31 -10.39 17.97
CA GLN A 84 4.44 -11.16 18.49
C GLN A 84 5.57 -11.21 17.47
N ALA A 85 6.79 -11.42 17.96
CA ALA A 85 7.95 -11.66 17.11
C ALA A 85 7.74 -12.92 16.24
N THR A 86 8.29 -12.91 15.03
CA THR A 86 8.16 -13.99 14.05
C THR A 86 9.52 -14.59 13.73
N ILE A 87 9.52 -15.84 13.27
CA ILE A 87 10.72 -16.56 12.82
C ILE A 87 11.04 -16.18 11.37
N ALA A 88 12.32 -16.25 11.00
CA ALA A 88 12.75 -16.15 9.62
C ALA A 88 12.69 -17.53 8.94
N THR A 89 12.36 -17.54 7.65
CA THR A 89 12.36 -18.74 6.80
C THR A 89 13.03 -18.43 5.49
N GLY A 90 13.67 -19.44 4.89
CA GLY A 90 14.31 -19.26 3.60
C GLY A 90 15.06 -20.50 3.17
N ASN A 91 15.95 -20.33 2.21
CA ASN A 91 16.65 -21.43 1.58
C ASN A 91 18.17 -21.24 1.67
N ALA A 92 18.88 -22.32 2.02
CA ALA A 92 20.32 -22.41 1.89
C ALA A 92 20.70 -23.51 0.90
N VAL A 93 21.91 -23.44 0.36
CA VAL A 93 22.41 -24.42 -0.60
C VAL A 93 23.63 -25.12 -0.02
N ALA A 94 23.58 -26.45 -0.08
CA ALA A 94 24.65 -27.33 0.33
C ALA A 94 25.41 -27.90 -0.86
N THR A 95 26.72 -27.95 -0.71
CA THR A 95 27.67 -28.58 -1.64
C THR A 95 28.34 -29.77 -0.97
N GLY A 96 28.94 -30.65 -1.77
CA GLY A 96 29.63 -31.83 -1.29
C GLY A 96 29.50 -33.01 -2.25
N VAL A 97 29.54 -34.22 -1.69
CA VAL A 97 29.48 -35.47 -2.45
C VAL A 97 28.03 -35.82 -2.77
N ALA A 98 27.74 -36.10 -4.05
CA ALA A 98 26.43 -36.56 -4.48
C ALA A 98 26.01 -37.85 -3.75
N GLY A 99 24.76 -37.88 -3.29
CA GLY A 99 24.17 -38.96 -2.48
C GLY A 99 24.16 -38.69 -0.97
N SER A 100 24.88 -37.67 -0.49
CA SER A 100 24.83 -37.25 0.92
C SER A 100 23.47 -36.62 1.26
N LEU A 101 22.92 -37.00 2.42
CA LEU A 101 21.60 -36.57 2.88
C LEU A 101 21.73 -35.57 4.03
N ILE A 102 21.02 -34.44 3.91
CA ILE A 102 20.71 -33.53 5.01
C ILE A 102 19.32 -33.90 5.50
N SER A 103 19.20 -34.32 6.77
CA SER A 103 17.93 -34.70 7.37
C SER A 103 17.12 -33.46 7.78
N ILE A 104 15.85 -33.65 8.13
CA ILE A 104 15.04 -32.62 8.79
C ILE A 104 15.53 -32.41 10.23
N GLY A 105 15.57 -31.16 10.70
CA GLY A 105 15.98 -30.80 12.05
C GLY A 105 17.50 -30.76 12.27
N GLU A 106 18.30 -30.79 11.21
CA GLU A 106 19.75 -30.53 11.30
C GLU A 106 19.98 -29.05 11.66
N ILE A 107 20.90 -28.80 12.59
CA ILE A 107 21.16 -27.46 13.11
C ILE A 107 22.36 -26.83 12.40
N LEU A 108 22.12 -25.64 11.85
CA LEU A 108 23.11 -24.76 11.26
C LEU A 108 23.22 -23.48 12.09
N GLN A 109 24.41 -22.89 12.12
CA GLN A 109 24.67 -21.67 12.88
C GLN A 109 25.20 -20.56 11.96
N SER A 110 24.66 -19.36 12.14
CA SER A 110 25.19 -18.13 11.54
C SER A 110 25.16 -17.01 12.57
N ASN A 111 26.26 -16.25 12.71
CA ASN A 111 26.40 -15.15 13.67
C ASN A 111 26.04 -15.52 15.14
N GLY A 112 26.20 -16.80 15.52
CA GLY A 112 25.84 -17.29 16.85
C GLY A 112 24.34 -17.58 17.07
N LEU A 113 23.53 -17.48 16.01
CA LEU A 113 22.12 -17.85 16.00
C LEU A 113 21.92 -19.20 15.28
N ASP A 114 20.96 -19.98 15.77
CA ASP A 114 20.70 -21.33 15.28
C ASP A 114 19.52 -21.35 14.29
N TYR A 115 19.68 -22.14 13.23
CA TYR A 115 18.72 -22.39 12.16
C TYR A 115 18.54 -23.89 12.01
N ALA A 116 17.33 -24.34 11.74
CA ALA A 116 17.03 -25.76 11.58
C ALA A 116 16.49 -26.05 10.18
N SER A 117 16.86 -27.20 9.61
CA SER A 117 16.29 -27.66 8.36
C SER A 117 14.82 -28.04 8.50
N LEU A 118 13.97 -27.42 7.68
CA LEU A 118 12.53 -27.70 7.63
C LEU A 118 12.23 -28.94 6.76
N THR A 119 13.07 -29.18 5.75
CA THR A 119 12.94 -30.29 4.82
C THR A 119 14.24 -31.08 4.75
N SER A 120 14.15 -32.38 4.50
CA SER A 120 15.33 -33.15 4.12
C SER A 120 15.71 -32.92 2.65
N ALA A 121 17.00 -32.85 2.34
CA ALA A 121 17.49 -32.69 0.97
C ALA A 121 18.71 -33.59 0.72
N THR A 122 18.80 -34.19 -0.47
CA THR A 122 19.95 -35.02 -0.88
C THR A 122 20.75 -34.31 -1.94
N ILE A 123 22.07 -34.20 -1.75
CA ILE A 123 22.99 -33.62 -2.74
C ILE A 123 22.95 -34.49 -4.00
N ALA A 124 22.67 -33.89 -5.14
CA ALA A 124 22.57 -34.58 -6.42
C ALA A 124 23.35 -33.85 -7.51
N ASN A 125 23.73 -34.60 -8.54
CA ASN A 125 24.22 -34.01 -9.78
C ASN A 125 23.02 -33.46 -10.54
N ASN A 126 22.98 -32.14 -10.70
CA ASN A 126 21.90 -31.44 -11.38
C ASN A 126 22.40 -30.90 -12.72
N THR A 127 21.48 -30.72 -13.66
CA THR A 127 21.76 -30.07 -14.94
C THR A 127 20.56 -29.22 -15.33
N ILE A 128 20.81 -27.96 -15.68
CA ILE A 128 19.80 -27.00 -16.11
C ILE A 128 20.21 -26.40 -17.46
N ASN A 129 19.22 -26.15 -18.31
CA ASN A 129 19.44 -25.45 -19.58
C ASN A 129 19.72 -23.97 -19.35
N VAL A 130 20.66 -23.42 -20.10
CA VAL A 130 20.98 -22.00 -20.11
C VAL A 130 20.29 -21.35 -21.31
N ASP A 131 19.46 -20.35 -21.05
CA ASP A 131 18.71 -19.62 -22.09
C ASP A 131 19.60 -18.60 -22.81
N SER A 132 20.46 -17.90 -22.06
CA SER A 132 21.40 -16.95 -22.67
C SER A 132 22.61 -16.69 -21.79
N ILE A 133 23.71 -16.28 -22.44
CA ILE A 133 24.91 -15.78 -21.77
C ILE A 133 25.27 -14.43 -22.39
N THR A 134 25.31 -13.39 -21.57
CA THR A 134 25.70 -12.03 -21.98
C THR A 134 26.99 -11.64 -21.29
N ARG A 135 27.96 -11.10 -22.03
CA ARG A 135 29.29 -10.75 -21.48
C ARG A 135 29.46 -9.23 -21.35
N ASN A 136 30.00 -8.80 -20.21
CA ASN A 136 30.54 -7.46 -20.00
C ASN A 136 31.99 -7.55 -19.47
N GLY A 137 32.98 -7.22 -20.31
CA GLY A 137 34.38 -7.44 -19.97
C GLY A 137 34.68 -8.92 -19.71
N SER A 138 35.37 -9.24 -18.61
CA SER A 138 35.70 -10.63 -18.23
C SER A 138 34.60 -11.35 -17.45
N ILE A 139 33.41 -10.75 -17.30
CA ILE A 139 32.29 -11.33 -16.56
C ILE A 139 31.19 -11.71 -17.55
N ALA A 140 30.73 -12.95 -17.48
CA ALA A 140 29.58 -13.45 -18.21
C ALA A 140 28.40 -13.63 -17.25
N THR A 141 27.26 -13.05 -17.61
CA THR A 141 25.97 -13.25 -16.94
C THR A 141 25.21 -14.35 -17.66
N CYS A 142 24.94 -15.42 -16.93
CA CYS A 142 24.15 -16.56 -17.36
C CYS A 142 22.69 -16.37 -16.92
N ILE A 143 21.74 -16.65 -17.81
CA ILE A 143 20.31 -16.73 -17.50
C ILE A 143 19.87 -18.17 -17.76
N THR A 144 19.35 -18.85 -16.73
CA THR A 144 18.86 -20.23 -16.81
C THR A 144 17.41 -20.27 -17.25
N ALA A 145 16.96 -21.40 -17.81
CA ALA A 145 15.58 -21.62 -18.28
C ALA A 145 14.49 -21.60 -17.17
N GLY A 146 14.89 -21.37 -15.93
CA GLY A 146 14.05 -21.26 -14.74
C GLY A 146 14.91 -21.23 -13.46
N MET A 147 14.25 -21.23 -12.30
CA MET A 147 14.90 -21.07 -10.99
C MET A 147 15.94 -22.15 -10.72
N HIS A 148 17.20 -21.72 -10.65
CA HIS A 148 18.35 -22.63 -10.51
C HIS A 148 18.55 -23.15 -9.08
N LYS A 149 17.96 -22.49 -8.08
CA LYS A 149 18.06 -22.83 -6.64
C LYS A 149 19.52 -22.96 -6.16
N LEU A 150 20.36 -22.02 -6.60
CA LEU A 150 21.78 -21.94 -6.23
C LEU A 150 22.01 -20.75 -5.30
N SER A 151 23.06 -20.83 -4.51
CA SER A 151 23.72 -19.69 -3.85
C SER A 151 24.98 -19.33 -4.62
N SER A 152 25.64 -18.22 -4.28
CA SER A 152 27.00 -18.00 -4.76
C SER A 152 27.93 -19.08 -4.21
N PHE A 153 29.13 -19.16 -4.79
CA PHE A 153 30.19 -20.12 -4.47
C PHE A 153 29.90 -21.59 -4.83
N VAL A 154 28.71 -21.92 -5.33
CA VAL A 154 28.45 -23.25 -5.88
C VAL A 154 29.31 -23.43 -7.15
N PRO A 155 30.15 -24.48 -7.23
CA PRO A 155 30.89 -24.76 -8.46
C PRO A 155 29.93 -25.22 -9.56
N VAL A 156 29.99 -24.55 -10.70
CA VAL A 156 29.20 -24.86 -11.89
C VAL A 156 30.12 -25.13 -13.07
N THR A 157 29.81 -26.20 -13.80
CA THR A 157 30.39 -26.50 -15.11
C THR A 157 29.42 -26.03 -16.20
N ILE A 158 29.88 -25.09 -17.04
CA ILE A 158 29.15 -24.63 -18.23
C ILE A 158 29.70 -25.37 -19.45
N ALA A 159 28.81 -25.98 -20.24
CA ALA A 159 29.20 -26.73 -21.43
C ALA A 159 28.19 -26.54 -22.57
N GLY A 160 28.63 -26.79 -23.80
CA GLY A 160 27.76 -26.79 -24.99
C GLY A 160 27.68 -25.45 -25.72
N ALA A 161 28.48 -24.46 -25.31
CA ALA A 161 28.69 -23.24 -26.08
C ALA A 161 29.63 -23.52 -27.27
N ASP A 162 29.31 -22.99 -28.45
CA ASP A 162 30.17 -23.11 -29.64
C ASP A 162 31.49 -22.34 -29.45
N GLN A 163 31.47 -21.24 -28.70
CA GLN A 163 32.65 -20.48 -28.31
C GLN A 163 33.24 -21.11 -27.05
N SER A 164 34.43 -21.71 -27.20
CA SER A 164 35.08 -22.51 -26.17
C SER A 164 35.34 -21.76 -24.87
N GLU A 165 35.48 -20.44 -24.91
CA GLU A 165 35.79 -19.58 -23.79
C GLU A 165 34.67 -19.52 -22.74
N TYR A 166 33.41 -19.74 -23.13
CA TYR A 166 32.29 -19.84 -22.19
C TYR A 166 32.19 -21.23 -21.53
N ASN A 167 32.86 -22.25 -22.07
CA ASN A 167 32.80 -23.60 -21.52
C ASN A 167 33.81 -23.73 -20.36
N VAL A 168 33.35 -23.46 -19.15
CA VAL A 168 34.15 -23.54 -17.92
C VAL A 168 33.83 -24.80 -17.12
N THR A 169 34.78 -25.28 -16.33
CA THR A 169 34.60 -26.47 -15.48
C THR A 169 34.78 -26.08 -14.01
N ASP A 170 33.81 -26.46 -13.19
CA ASP A 170 33.79 -26.27 -11.72
C ASP A 170 34.21 -24.87 -11.26
N VAL A 171 33.65 -23.84 -11.91
CA VAL A 171 33.88 -22.44 -11.54
C VAL A 171 32.84 -21.99 -10.52
N GLU A 172 33.30 -21.37 -9.44
CA GLU A 172 32.43 -20.72 -8.46
C GLU A 172 31.68 -19.55 -9.10
N ILE A 173 30.36 -19.53 -8.91
CA ILE A 173 29.49 -18.50 -9.45
C ILE A 173 29.18 -17.41 -8.42
N VAL A 174 28.71 -16.26 -8.91
CA VAL A 174 28.06 -15.23 -8.08
C VAL A 174 26.62 -15.09 -8.53
N VAL A 175 25.68 -15.43 -7.64
CA VAL A 175 24.24 -15.37 -7.94
C VAL A 175 23.76 -13.92 -7.92
N THR A 176 23.01 -13.53 -8.95
CA THR A 176 22.53 -12.15 -9.13
C THR A 176 21.00 -12.05 -9.23
N GLY A 177 20.31 -13.19 -9.32
CA GLY A 177 18.87 -13.30 -9.43
C GLY A 177 18.40 -14.73 -9.14
N MET A 178 17.08 -14.98 -9.18
CA MET A 178 16.52 -16.34 -9.03
C MET A 178 16.89 -17.28 -10.19
N ASP A 179 17.08 -16.70 -11.38
CA ASP A 179 17.35 -17.39 -12.65
C ASP A 179 18.67 -16.91 -13.28
N SER A 180 19.50 -16.18 -12.53
CA SER A 180 20.71 -15.58 -13.08
C SER A 180 21.89 -15.61 -12.13
N PHE A 181 23.07 -15.89 -12.70
CA PHE A 181 24.34 -15.83 -12.00
C PHE A 181 25.45 -15.39 -12.95
N THR A 182 26.59 -15.02 -12.39
CA THR A 182 27.77 -14.59 -13.15
C THR A 182 28.97 -15.49 -12.89
N TYR A 183 29.85 -15.60 -13.89
CA TYR A 183 31.12 -16.30 -13.79
C TYR A 183 32.19 -15.63 -14.68
N SER A 184 33.46 -15.91 -14.41
CA SER A 184 34.58 -15.34 -15.18
C SER A 184 34.79 -16.04 -16.51
N VAL A 185 35.00 -15.26 -17.57
CA VAL A 185 35.32 -15.75 -18.93
C VAL A 185 36.61 -15.11 -19.42
N ASP A 186 37.48 -15.93 -19.98
CA ASP A 186 38.74 -15.49 -20.57
C ASP A 186 38.54 -14.90 -21.97
N GLY A 187 39.36 -13.90 -22.31
CA GLY A 187 39.42 -13.31 -23.64
C GLY A 187 38.22 -12.43 -24.00
N THR A 188 37.94 -12.35 -25.31
CA THR A 188 36.85 -11.54 -25.87
C THR A 188 36.06 -12.34 -26.91
N PRO A 189 35.42 -13.45 -26.52
CA PRO A 189 34.65 -14.27 -27.44
C PRO A 189 33.46 -13.50 -28.05
N ALA A 190 32.98 -13.97 -29.19
CA ALA A 190 31.70 -13.53 -29.76
C ALA A 190 30.52 -13.85 -28.82
N PRO A 191 29.30 -13.34 -29.06
CA PRO A 191 28.12 -13.74 -28.28
C PRO A 191 27.94 -15.26 -28.26
N ALA A 192 27.54 -15.80 -27.11
CA ALA A 192 27.42 -17.23 -26.91
C ALA A 192 26.32 -17.83 -27.80
N THR A 193 26.65 -18.91 -28.52
CA THR A 193 25.71 -19.73 -29.29
C THR A 193 25.85 -21.20 -28.90
N GLY A 194 24.87 -22.03 -29.26
CA GLY A 194 24.89 -23.47 -28.99
C GLY A 194 23.75 -23.91 -28.08
N THR A 195 23.76 -25.18 -27.67
CA THR A 195 22.83 -25.72 -26.66
C THR A 195 23.59 -25.81 -25.34
N ILE A 196 23.49 -24.75 -24.55
CA ILE A 196 24.31 -24.57 -23.36
C ILE A 196 23.61 -25.15 -22.14
N ILE A 197 24.36 -25.86 -21.32
CA ILE A 197 23.92 -26.43 -20.04
C ILE A 197 24.81 -25.96 -18.90
N ALA A 198 24.21 -25.83 -17.72
CA ALA A 198 24.89 -25.64 -16.45
C ALA A 198 24.73 -26.92 -15.62
N ALA A 199 25.85 -27.58 -15.31
CA ALA A 199 25.89 -28.77 -14.47
C ALA A 199 26.56 -28.46 -13.13
N TYR A 200 26.01 -28.96 -12.03
CA TYR A 200 26.49 -28.67 -10.69
C TYR A 200 26.05 -29.74 -9.69
N THR A 201 26.76 -29.82 -8.56
CA THR A 201 26.49 -30.81 -7.51
C THR A 201 26.09 -30.09 -6.22
N SER A 202 24.79 -30.01 -5.96
CA SER A 202 24.27 -29.30 -4.80
C SER A 202 22.87 -29.78 -4.39
N ALA A 203 22.43 -29.34 -3.22
CA ALA A 203 21.05 -29.45 -2.77
C ALA A 203 20.59 -28.13 -2.14
N CYS A 204 19.40 -27.67 -2.52
CA CYS A 204 18.73 -26.55 -1.86
C CYS A 204 17.88 -27.09 -0.71
N ILE A 205 18.00 -26.48 0.47
CA ILE A 205 17.32 -26.88 1.69
C ILE A 205 16.55 -25.71 2.30
N GLU A 206 15.29 -25.96 2.64
CA GLU A 206 14.46 -25.01 3.37
C GLU A 206 14.86 -24.99 4.84
N LEU A 207 15.03 -23.79 5.39
CA LEU A 207 15.43 -23.51 6.76
C LEU A 207 14.42 -22.61 7.45
N TYR A 208 14.36 -22.71 8.77
CA TYR A 208 13.74 -21.73 9.64
C TYR A 208 14.67 -21.36 10.80
N SER A 209 14.59 -20.12 11.28
CA SER A 209 15.33 -19.70 12.48
C SER A 209 14.72 -20.31 13.74
N VAL A 210 15.58 -20.76 14.66
CA VAL A 210 15.13 -21.25 15.97
C VAL A 210 14.72 -20.07 16.86
N GLY A 211 15.39 -18.92 16.71
CA GLY A 211 15.03 -17.65 17.34
C GLY A 211 13.95 -16.88 16.58
N PHE A 212 13.40 -15.86 17.24
CA PHE A 212 12.46 -14.90 16.67
C PHE A 212 13.12 -13.53 16.52
N GLY A 213 12.59 -12.68 15.64
CA GLY A 213 13.06 -11.31 15.49
C GLY A 213 13.84 -11.07 14.21
N THR A 214 14.09 -9.79 13.93
CA THR A 214 14.77 -9.33 12.72
C THR A 214 16.24 -9.73 12.67
N GLU A 215 16.86 -9.97 13.83
CA GLU A 215 18.24 -10.45 13.94
C GLU A 215 18.49 -11.82 13.32
N ASN A 216 17.43 -12.61 13.10
CA ASN A 216 17.49 -13.92 12.47
C ASN A 216 17.34 -13.87 10.93
N ASN A 217 17.25 -12.67 10.35
CA ASN A 217 17.25 -12.53 8.90
C ASN A 217 18.69 -12.58 8.37
N LEU A 218 18.90 -13.34 7.29
CA LEU A 218 20.19 -13.48 6.63
C LEU A 218 20.08 -13.06 5.18
N ASP A 219 20.96 -12.17 4.74
CA ASP A 219 21.07 -11.77 3.34
C ASP A 219 21.62 -12.91 2.48
N LEU A 220 21.48 -12.75 1.16
CA LEU A 220 22.13 -13.60 0.17
C LEU A 220 23.62 -13.79 0.50
N ASP A 221 24.11 -15.02 0.31
CA ASP A 221 25.51 -15.39 0.52
C ASP A 221 25.99 -15.33 1.97
N SER A 222 25.08 -15.14 2.93
CA SER A 222 25.40 -15.32 4.34
C SER A 222 25.79 -16.78 4.60
N PRO A 223 26.93 -17.04 5.27
CA PRO A 223 27.38 -18.40 5.56
C PRO A 223 26.60 -19.00 6.73
N LEU A 224 26.30 -20.30 6.62
CA LEU A 224 25.63 -21.14 7.61
C LEU A 224 26.51 -22.37 7.88
N GLN A 225 27.04 -22.50 9.09
CA GLN A 225 27.92 -23.60 9.47
C GLN A 225 27.13 -24.75 10.06
N LEU A 226 27.35 -25.99 9.63
CA LEU A 226 26.80 -27.17 10.28
C LEU A 226 27.37 -27.29 11.70
N GLN A 227 26.49 -27.37 12.70
CA GLN A 227 26.94 -27.51 14.09
C GLN A 227 27.57 -28.88 14.36
N SER A 228 27.09 -29.92 13.66
CA SER A 228 27.66 -31.26 13.64
C SER A 228 28.00 -31.63 12.19
N PRO A 229 29.29 -31.79 11.83
CA PRO A 229 29.69 -32.17 10.48
C PRO A 229 28.99 -33.45 10.00
N ILE A 230 28.43 -33.41 8.79
CA ILE A 230 27.80 -34.56 8.14
C ILE A 230 28.78 -35.11 7.09
N PRO A 231 29.15 -36.40 7.15
CA PRO A 231 30.08 -36.98 6.18
C PRO A 231 29.62 -36.78 4.73
N GLY A 232 30.50 -36.22 3.90
CA GLY A 232 30.22 -36.00 2.48
C GLY A 232 29.44 -34.73 2.15
N ILE A 233 29.26 -33.83 3.11
CA ILE A 233 28.69 -32.48 2.93
C ILE A 233 29.73 -31.47 3.40
N ASP A 234 29.86 -30.35 2.70
CA ASP A 234 30.73 -29.27 3.13
C ASP A 234 30.14 -28.60 4.38
N ASP A 235 30.99 -28.28 5.36
CA ASP A 235 30.54 -27.74 6.66
C ASP A 235 29.89 -26.35 6.55
N THR A 236 30.12 -25.63 5.44
CA THR A 236 29.54 -24.31 5.17
C THR A 236 28.50 -24.38 4.05
N LEU A 237 27.30 -23.93 4.34
CA LEU A 237 26.23 -23.66 3.39
C LEU A 237 26.09 -22.15 3.20
N TYR A 238 25.50 -21.74 2.08
CA TYR A 238 25.23 -20.33 1.81
C TYR A 238 23.75 -20.09 1.54
N VAL A 239 23.25 -18.97 2.05
CA VAL A 239 21.86 -18.52 1.80
C VAL A 239 21.68 -18.24 0.31
N SER A 240 20.61 -18.79 -0.27
CA SER A 240 20.24 -18.57 -1.67
C SER A 240 19.64 -17.18 -1.90
N PHE A 241 19.41 -16.80 -3.17
CA PHE A 241 18.93 -15.46 -3.55
C PHE A 241 17.69 -14.97 -2.80
N ALA A 242 16.80 -15.87 -2.38
CA ALA A 242 15.55 -15.52 -1.71
C ALA A 242 15.70 -15.06 -0.24
N THR A 243 16.94 -14.89 0.24
CA THR A 243 17.31 -14.60 1.64
C THR A 243 16.73 -15.61 2.64
N VAL A 244 17.15 -15.54 3.90
CA VAL A 244 16.38 -16.11 5.01
C VAL A 244 15.71 -14.93 5.68
N GLY A 245 14.41 -14.79 5.49
CA GLY A 245 13.68 -13.56 5.79
C GLY A 245 12.34 -13.80 6.46
N GLY A 246 11.62 -12.70 6.76
CA GLY A 246 10.31 -12.75 7.40
C GLY A 246 10.35 -12.76 8.92
N GLY A 247 11.53 -12.81 9.53
CA GLY A 247 11.69 -12.56 10.96
C GLY A 247 11.43 -11.09 11.28
N SER A 248 10.47 -10.83 12.16
CA SER A 248 10.11 -9.50 12.65
C SER A 248 10.18 -9.49 14.17
N ASP A 249 10.59 -8.35 14.74
CA ASP A 249 10.59 -8.16 16.18
C ASP A 249 9.16 -8.04 16.71
N GLU A 250 9.02 -8.19 18.02
CA GLU A 250 7.78 -7.89 18.71
C GLU A 250 7.41 -6.41 18.53
N GLU A 251 6.12 -6.13 18.37
CA GLU A 251 5.59 -4.77 18.22
C GLU A 251 6.05 -3.90 19.39
N THR A 252 6.69 -2.77 19.09
CA THR A 252 7.13 -1.86 20.15
C THR A 252 5.93 -1.21 20.84
N THR A 253 6.07 -0.82 22.11
CA THR A 253 4.99 -0.12 22.84
C THR A 253 4.55 1.17 22.14
N ILE A 254 5.46 1.83 21.40
CA ILE A 254 5.18 3.06 20.64
C ILE A 254 4.29 2.75 19.44
N ASP A 255 4.64 1.71 18.66
CA ASP A 255 3.85 1.30 17.50
C ASP A 255 2.47 0.77 17.91
N TYR A 256 2.44 -0.03 18.99
CA TYR A 256 1.20 -0.52 19.57
C TYR A 256 0.30 0.63 20.04
N LYS A 257 0.89 1.67 20.63
CA LYS A 257 0.19 2.92 21.00
C LYS A 257 -0.35 3.66 19.80
N ALA A 258 0.43 3.78 18.73
CA ALA A 258 -0.05 4.36 17.48
C ALA A 258 -1.26 3.57 16.94
N ARG A 259 -1.18 2.24 16.91
CA ARG A 259 -2.24 1.34 16.41
C ARG A 259 -3.55 1.47 17.21
N TYR A 260 -3.50 1.45 18.54
CA TYR A 260 -4.75 1.58 19.32
C TYR A 260 -5.30 3.00 19.33
N LEU A 261 -4.45 4.04 19.29
CA LEU A 261 -4.92 5.42 19.20
C LEU A 261 -5.56 5.71 17.85
N ASP A 262 -5.02 5.12 16.77
CA ASP A 262 -5.65 5.16 15.47
C ASP A 262 -7.06 4.56 15.54
N LYS A 263 -7.22 3.37 16.14
CA LYS A 263 -8.53 2.74 16.35
C LYS A 263 -9.51 3.61 17.17
N ILE A 264 -9.03 4.31 18.18
CA ILE A 264 -9.86 5.20 19.01
C ILE A 264 -10.29 6.45 18.21
N ARG A 265 -9.38 7.03 17.43
CA ARG A 265 -9.65 8.22 16.59
C ARG A 265 -10.53 7.88 15.39
N ASN A 266 -10.36 6.67 14.87
CA ASN A 266 -11.08 6.11 13.73
C ASN A 266 -11.90 4.91 14.19
N PRO A 267 -12.97 5.12 14.99
CA PRO A 267 -13.81 4.03 15.41
C PRO A 267 -14.40 3.38 14.15
N VAL A 268 -14.33 2.06 14.08
CA VAL A 268 -15.03 1.32 13.02
C VAL A 268 -16.52 1.44 13.29
N SER A 269 -17.15 2.45 12.70
CA SER A 269 -18.56 2.33 12.34
C SER A 269 -18.59 1.28 11.25
N HIS A 270 -19.20 0.13 11.52
CA HIS A 270 -19.43 -0.88 10.49
C HIS A 270 -20.10 -0.21 9.29
N PHE A 271 -19.50 -0.39 8.11
CA PHE A 271 -20.00 0.13 6.84
C PHE A 271 -19.96 1.67 6.67
N ASN A 272 -18.86 2.31 7.06
CA ASN A 272 -18.53 3.67 6.60
C ASN A 272 -17.60 3.64 5.37
N GLY A 273 -17.37 4.79 4.72
CA GLY A 273 -16.53 4.85 3.52
C GLY A 273 -15.10 4.33 3.71
N ALA A 274 -14.53 4.47 4.90
CA ALA A 274 -13.21 3.94 5.23
C ALA A 274 -13.19 2.41 5.36
N ASP A 275 -14.23 1.83 5.98
CA ASP A 275 -14.42 0.38 6.12
C ASP A 275 -14.64 -0.28 4.76
N ILE A 276 -15.46 0.32 3.90
CA ILE A 276 -15.66 -0.12 2.51
C ILE A 276 -14.35 -0.09 1.72
N THR A 277 -13.57 1.00 1.87
CA THR A 277 -12.27 1.14 1.22
C THR A 277 -11.27 0.09 1.69
N ALA A 278 -11.15 -0.10 3.00
CA ALA A 278 -10.27 -1.12 3.58
C ALA A 278 -10.65 -2.52 3.08
N LYS A 279 -11.95 -2.84 3.11
CA LYS A 279 -12.46 -4.15 2.69
C LYS A 279 -12.28 -4.41 1.19
N ALA A 280 -12.46 -3.40 0.35
CA ALA A 280 -12.21 -3.51 -1.08
C ALA A 280 -10.71 -3.78 -1.35
N LYS A 281 -9.80 -3.11 -0.64
CA LYS A 281 -8.33 -3.29 -0.77
C LYS A 281 -7.80 -4.64 -0.29
N GLU A 282 -8.56 -5.39 0.51
CA GLU A 282 -8.21 -6.79 0.82
C GLU A 282 -8.28 -7.69 -0.42
N THR A 283 -9.03 -7.29 -1.46
CA THR A 283 -9.11 -8.03 -2.72
C THR A 283 -7.84 -7.80 -3.54
N THR A 284 -7.15 -8.88 -3.91
CA THR A 284 -5.89 -8.81 -4.65
C THR A 284 -6.02 -8.01 -5.94
N GLY A 285 -5.11 -7.06 -6.13
CA GLY A 285 -5.01 -6.20 -7.31
C GLY A 285 -5.77 -4.88 -7.21
N VAL A 286 -6.62 -4.67 -6.19
CA VAL A 286 -7.27 -3.38 -5.95
C VAL A 286 -6.26 -2.36 -5.42
N THR A 287 -6.03 -1.27 -6.15
CA THR A 287 -5.06 -0.21 -5.80
C THR A 287 -5.75 1.01 -5.18
N ARG A 288 -6.74 1.56 -5.89
CA ARG A 288 -7.54 2.72 -5.49
C ARG A 288 -9.01 2.38 -5.39
N VAL A 289 -9.71 3.03 -4.46
CA VAL A 289 -11.14 2.85 -4.22
C VAL A 289 -11.77 4.21 -4.01
N PHE A 290 -12.90 4.46 -4.66
CA PHE A 290 -13.64 5.71 -4.58
C PHE A 290 -15.07 5.40 -4.14
N VAL A 291 -15.44 5.87 -2.95
CA VAL A 291 -16.75 5.63 -2.35
C VAL A 291 -17.60 6.89 -2.48
N GLN A 292 -18.75 6.77 -3.13
CA GLN A 292 -19.81 7.79 -3.15
C GLN A 292 -20.90 7.39 -2.17
N ASN A 293 -21.17 8.27 -1.21
CA ASN A 293 -22.08 8.04 -0.10
C ASN A 293 -23.54 8.25 -0.52
N ALA A 294 -24.44 7.70 0.28
CA ALA A 294 -25.87 8.00 0.16
C ALA A 294 -26.12 9.51 0.28
N GLY A 295 -26.85 10.07 -0.69
CA GLY A 295 -27.16 11.50 -0.75
C GLY A 295 -26.16 12.35 -1.54
N ASP A 296 -25.02 11.81 -1.96
CA ASP A 296 -24.08 12.53 -2.82
C ASP A 296 -24.72 12.82 -4.18
N GLU A 297 -24.44 14.02 -4.70
CA GLU A 297 -24.86 14.42 -6.04
C GLU A 297 -23.93 13.78 -7.08
N ILE A 298 -24.54 13.05 -8.00
CA ILE A 298 -23.85 12.32 -9.07
C ILE A 298 -23.49 13.27 -10.21
N GLY A 299 -24.32 14.29 -10.41
CA GLY A 299 -24.13 15.34 -11.40
C GLY A 299 -25.46 15.85 -11.96
N THR A 300 -25.34 16.93 -12.74
CA THR A 300 -26.46 17.54 -13.46
C THR A 300 -26.26 17.37 -14.96
N VAL A 301 -27.26 16.81 -15.64
CA VAL A 301 -27.23 16.55 -17.09
C VAL A 301 -28.33 17.32 -17.81
N GLY A 302 -28.03 17.89 -18.98
CA GLY A 302 -29.02 18.52 -19.83
C GLY A 302 -29.91 17.50 -20.55
N VAL A 303 -31.23 17.69 -20.48
CA VAL A 303 -32.22 16.85 -21.16
C VAL A 303 -32.62 17.52 -22.47
N ILE A 304 -32.40 16.84 -23.59
CA ILE A 304 -32.66 17.40 -24.93
C ILE A 304 -34.10 17.20 -25.38
N SER A 305 -34.77 16.16 -24.88
CA SER A 305 -36.18 15.92 -25.19
C SER A 305 -36.84 15.09 -24.08
N ILE A 306 -38.14 15.33 -23.88
CA ILE A 306 -39.00 14.51 -23.05
C ILE A 306 -40.22 14.12 -23.87
N THR A 307 -40.47 12.82 -23.96
CA THR A 307 -41.71 12.25 -24.52
C THR A 307 -42.46 11.54 -23.41
N HIS A 308 -43.77 11.33 -23.54
CA HIS A 308 -44.51 10.59 -22.51
C HIS A 308 -45.57 9.67 -23.12
N SER A 309 -45.85 8.58 -22.39
CA SER A 309 -46.96 7.67 -22.66
C SER A 309 -47.76 7.49 -21.37
N GLY A 310 -48.94 8.11 -21.32
CA GLY A 310 -49.69 8.25 -20.07
C GLY A 310 -48.88 9.07 -19.05
N GLN A 311 -48.66 8.49 -17.86
CA GLN A 311 -47.92 9.10 -16.75
C GLN A 311 -46.42 8.76 -16.73
N VAL A 312 -45.93 8.02 -17.72
CA VAL A 312 -44.50 7.69 -17.82
C VAL A 312 -43.86 8.64 -18.82
N ALA A 313 -42.95 9.48 -18.34
CA ALA A 313 -42.12 10.35 -19.15
C ALA A 313 -40.77 9.68 -19.42
N THR A 314 -40.32 9.76 -20.66
CA THR A 314 -39.04 9.28 -21.16
C THR A 314 -38.18 10.49 -21.50
N ALA A 315 -37.15 10.72 -20.70
CA ALA A 315 -36.17 11.78 -20.91
C ALA A 315 -34.97 11.25 -21.70
N THR A 316 -34.52 12.03 -22.70
CA THR A 316 -33.33 11.72 -23.50
C THR A 316 -32.26 12.78 -23.28
N THR A 317 -31.01 12.36 -23.05
CA THR A 317 -29.84 13.22 -22.89
C THR A 317 -28.95 13.17 -24.13
N ALA A 318 -28.13 14.21 -24.35
CA ALA A 318 -27.20 14.26 -25.48
C ALA A 318 -25.97 13.34 -25.28
N THR A 319 -25.52 13.21 -24.04
CA THR A 319 -24.38 12.41 -23.62
C THR A 319 -24.82 11.35 -22.60
N PRO A 320 -24.03 10.28 -22.41
CA PRO A 320 -24.29 9.32 -21.34
C PRO A 320 -24.47 10.02 -19.99
N HIS A 321 -25.53 9.67 -19.26
CA HIS A 321 -25.91 10.39 -18.04
C HIS A 321 -25.25 9.85 -16.76
N GLY A 322 -24.70 8.63 -16.78
CA GLY A 322 -24.06 8.01 -15.60
C GLY A 322 -25.00 7.61 -14.45
N PHE A 323 -26.31 7.84 -14.61
CA PHE A 323 -27.35 7.42 -13.67
C PHE A 323 -27.64 5.90 -13.72
N GLU A 324 -28.19 5.37 -12.64
CA GLU A 324 -28.56 3.95 -12.47
C GLU A 324 -30.03 3.80 -12.07
N ASP A 325 -30.53 2.58 -12.19
CA ASP A 325 -31.88 2.22 -11.78
C ASP A 325 -32.13 2.54 -10.30
N GLY A 326 -33.28 3.15 -10.03
CA GLY A 326 -33.72 3.46 -8.67
C GLY A 326 -33.12 4.73 -8.08
N PHE A 327 -32.22 5.42 -8.78
CA PHE A 327 -31.69 6.72 -8.36
C PHE A 327 -32.77 7.79 -8.27
N GLN A 328 -32.51 8.81 -7.45
CA GLN A 328 -33.43 9.92 -7.26
C GLN A 328 -32.98 11.12 -8.09
N THR A 329 -33.82 11.54 -9.04
CA THR A 329 -33.54 12.64 -9.94
C THR A 329 -34.52 13.78 -9.73
N THR A 330 -33.99 14.99 -9.65
CA THR A 330 -34.76 16.23 -9.68
C THR A 330 -34.67 16.81 -11.08
N ILE A 331 -35.81 17.00 -11.73
CA ILE A 331 -35.92 17.53 -13.09
C ILE A 331 -36.52 18.92 -13.00
N THR A 332 -35.85 19.90 -13.60
CA THR A 332 -36.28 21.30 -13.58
C THR A 332 -36.08 21.96 -14.93
N GLY A 333 -36.69 23.13 -15.16
CA GLY A 333 -36.47 23.95 -16.35
C GLY A 333 -37.41 23.64 -17.53
N ALA A 334 -38.35 22.72 -17.36
CA ALA A 334 -39.47 22.57 -18.29
C ALA A 334 -40.49 23.69 -18.06
N ASN A 335 -41.01 24.27 -19.15
CA ASN A 335 -42.09 25.28 -19.08
C ASN A 335 -43.42 24.67 -18.64
N GLN A 336 -43.64 23.38 -18.90
CA GLN A 336 -44.79 22.63 -18.41
C GLN A 336 -44.44 22.04 -17.04
N GLU A 337 -45.13 22.51 -16.01
CA GLU A 337 -44.82 22.20 -14.62
C GLU A 337 -44.91 20.70 -14.31
N GLU A 338 -45.74 19.95 -15.03
CA GLU A 338 -45.92 18.51 -14.85
C GLU A 338 -44.65 17.67 -15.07
N TYR A 339 -43.70 18.16 -15.87
CA TYR A 339 -42.42 17.48 -16.08
C TYR A 339 -41.39 17.81 -15.01
N ASN A 340 -41.58 18.88 -14.23
CA ASN A 340 -40.67 19.31 -13.18
C ASN A 340 -40.94 18.51 -11.90
N VAL A 341 -40.07 17.57 -11.58
CA VAL A 341 -40.22 16.65 -10.45
C VAL A 341 -39.05 16.78 -9.47
N ILE A 342 -39.31 16.54 -8.19
CA ILE A 342 -38.29 16.59 -7.13
C ILE A 342 -38.03 15.17 -6.63
N LYS A 343 -36.77 14.71 -6.69
CA LYS A 343 -36.32 13.39 -6.22
C LYS A 343 -37.18 12.22 -6.71
N ALA A 344 -37.62 12.26 -7.96
CA ALA A 344 -38.34 11.16 -8.58
C ALA A 344 -37.41 9.95 -8.76
N ARG A 345 -37.90 8.74 -8.49
CA ARG A 345 -37.15 7.53 -8.83
C ARG A 345 -37.17 7.32 -10.33
N ILE A 346 -36.01 7.01 -10.90
CA ILE A 346 -35.86 6.76 -12.34
C ILE A 346 -35.63 5.28 -12.65
N ILE A 347 -35.97 4.90 -13.87
CA ILE A 347 -35.65 3.59 -14.46
C ILE A 347 -34.87 3.86 -15.74
N ILE A 348 -33.67 3.34 -15.83
CA ILE A 348 -32.76 3.49 -16.96
C ILE A 348 -33.18 2.54 -18.07
N GLN A 349 -33.24 3.05 -19.28
CA GLN A 349 -33.50 2.26 -20.49
C GLN A 349 -32.23 2.09 -21.34
N SER A 350 -31.38 3.12 -21.37
CA SER A 350 -30.05 3.09 -21.98
C SER A 350 -29.16 4.13 -21.31
N SER A 351 -27.89 4.23 -21.70
CA SER A 351 -26.97 5.24 -21.16
C SER A 351 -27.41 6.69 -21.38
N THR A 352 -28.34 6.95 -22.29
CA THR A 352 -28.84 8.29 -22.64
C THR A 352 -30.34 8.44 -22.41
N ILE A 353 -31.04 7.40 -21.94
CA ILE A 353 -32.49 7.39 -21.83
C ILE A 353 -32.90 6.84 -20.47
N PHE A 354 -33.72 7.60 -19.75
CA PHE A 354 -34.33 7.18 -18.51
C PHE A 354 -35.81 7.58 -18.44
N ASN A 355 -36.56 6.81 -17.66
CA ASN A 355 -37.99 6.95 -17.47
C ASN A 355 -38.29 7.41 -16.04
N TYR A 356 -39.30 8.27 -15.89
CA TYR A 356 -39.78 8.74 -14.59
C TYR A 356 -41.29 9.00 -14.63
N ILE A 357 -41.90 9.09 -13.46
CA ILE A 357 -43.35 9.31 -13.34
C ILE A 357 -43.65 10.81 -13.31
N ILE A 358 -44.59 11.23 -14.15
CA ILE A 358 -45.17 12.57 -14.18
C ILE A 358 -46.64 12.54 -13.75
N SER A 359 -47.15 13.69 -13.33
CA SER A 359 -48.58 13.86 -13.05
C SER A 359 -49.30 14.47 -14.25
N GLY A 360 -50.51 14.01 -14.57
CA GLY A 360 -51.33 14.59 -15.64
C GLY A 360 -50.98 14.09 -17.05
N SER A 361 -51.40 14.85 -18.05
CA SER A 361 -51.17 14.57 -19.48
C SER A 361 -50.73 15.86 -20.18
N PRO A 362 -49.51 16.35 -19.91
CA PRO A 362 -49.02 17.62 -20.45
C PRO A 362 -48.86 17.60 -21.97
N VAL A 363 -48.73 18.79 -22.57
CA VAL A 363 -48.29 18.92 -23.96
C VAL A 363 -46.79 18.62 -24.08
N ALA A 364 -46.24 18.64 -25.30
CA ALA A 364 -44.82 18.41 -25.54
C ALA A 364 -43.95 19.35 -24.68
N ALA A 365 -42.91 18.79 -24.05
CA ALA A 365 -42.00 19.53 -23.18
C ALA A 365 -41.22 20.60 -23.96
N THR A 366 -41.15 21.81 -23.41
CA THR A 366 -40.30 22.89 -23.91
C THR A 366 -39.52 23.54 -22.76
N GLY A 367 -38.41 24.20 -23.05
CA GLY A 367 -37.56 24.88 -22.06
C GLY A 367 -36.12 24.33 -22.05
N THR A 368 -35.30 24.85 -21.14
CA THR A 368 -33.93 24.37 -20.90
C THR A 368 -33.98 23.42 -19.72
N ILE A 369 -34.10 22.14 -20.00
CA ILE A 369 -34.39 21.12 -18.99
C ILE A 369 -33.09 20.51 -18.46
N THR A 370 -32.97 20.40 -17.15
CA THR A 370 -31.84 19.75 -16.47
C THR A 370 -32.33 18.66 -15.53
N ALA A 371 -31.54 17.62 -15.39
CA ALA A 371 -31.75 16.50 -14.49
C ALA A 371 -30.56 16.38 -13.53
N THR A 372 -30.81 16.62 -12.25
CA THR A 372 -29.81 16.50 -11.17
C THR A 372 -30.11 15.24 -10.37
N THR A 373 -29.16 14.30 -10.32
CA THR A 373 -29.38 12.98 -9.71
C THR A 373 -28.53 12.80 -8.46
N ILE A 374 -29.12 12.18 -7.43
CA ILE A 374 -28.45 11.83 -6.18
C ILE A 374 -28.53 10.32 -5.92
N ILE A 375 -27.56 9.79 -5.18
CA ILE A 375 -27.60 8.42 -4.69
C ILE A 375 -28.70 8.30 -3.61
N PRO A 376 -29.65 7.35 -3.71
CA PRO A 376 -30.70 7.16 -2.72
C PRO A 376 -30.17 6.86 -1.31
N LEU A 377 -30.94 7.23 -0.29
CA LEU A 377 -30.64 6.83 1.09
C LEU A 377 -30.69 5.30 1.22
N GLY A 378 -29.65 4.74 1.85
CA GLY A 378 -29.49 3.28 2.02
C GLY A 378 -28.69 2.59 0.92
N THR A 379 -28.29 3.31 -0.12
CA THR A 379 -27.44 2.81 -1.22
C THR A 379 -26.06 3.44 -1.14
N VAL A 380 -25.03 2.64 -1.41
CA VAL A 380 -23.65 3.13 -1.60
C VAL A 380 -23.18 2.76 -2.99
N ARG A 381 -22.40 3.65 -3.60
CA ARG A 381 -21.73 3.36 -4.86
C ARG A 381 -20.23 3.37 -4.68
N THR A 382 -19.55 2.35 -5.19
CA THR A 382 -18.11 2.18 -5.06
C THR A 382 -17.48 1.91 -6.42
N TYR A 383 -16.46 2.69 -6.75
CA TYR A 383 -15.55 2.44 -7.86
C TYR A 383 -14.21 1.96 -7.33
N PHE A 384 -13.46 1.23 -8.14
CA PHE A 384 -12.09 0.85 -7.82
C PHE A 384 -11.25 0.75 -9.09
N MET A 385 -9.93 0.79 -8.90
CA MET A 385 -8.93 0.67 -9.96
C MET A 385 -7.96 -0.48 -9.65
N ARG A 386 -7.28 -0.94 -10.70
CA ARG A 386 -6.23 -1.96 -10.65
C ARG A 386 -4.98 -1.45 -11.37
N ASP A 387 -4.42 -0.36 -10.88
CA ASP A 387 -3.41 0.43 -11.60
C ASP A 387 -2.12 -0.35 -11.94
N ASN A 388 -1.83 -1.43 -11.20
CA ASN A 388 -0.68 -2.31 -11.44
C ASN A 388 -0.90 -3.33 -12.57
N ASP A 389 -2.13 -3.47 -13.06
CA ASP A 389 -2.45 -4.36 -14.17
C ASP A 389 -2.25 -3.63 -15.51
N ALA A 390 -2.08 -4.39 -16.60
CA ALA A 390 -1.94 -3.82 -17.95
C ALA A 390 -3.13 -2.96 -18.38
N ASN A 391 -4.32 -3.23 -17.83
CA ASN A 391 -5.48 -2.37 -17.92
C ASN A 391 -5.93 -1.98 -16.51
N SER A 392 -5.83 -0.69 -16.19
CA SER A 392 -6.17 -0.18 -14.86
C SER A 392 -7.67 -0.21 -14.57
N ILE A 393 -8.53 -0.33 -15.61
CA ILE A 393 -9.98 -0.42 -15.47
C ILE A 393 -10.39 -1.88 -15.18
N PRO A 394 -11.07 -2.15 -14.06
CA PRO A 394 -11.51 -3.49 -13.71
C PRO A 394 -12.48 -4.09 -14.73
N SER A 395 -12.35 -5.40 -14.95
CA SER A 395 -13.30 -6.22 -15.68
C SER A 395 -14.56 -6.50 -14.85
N ALA A 396 -15.64 -6.91 -15.52
CA ALA A 396 -16.89 -7.27 -14.85
C ALA A 396 -16.73 -8.40 -13.80
N ALA A 397 -15.83 -9.37 -14.06
CA ALA A 397 -15.57 -10.46 -13.11
C ALA A 397 -14.90 -9.96 -11.82
N GLU A 398 -13.99 -8.99 -11.93
CA GLU A 398 -13.34 -8.39 -10.77
C GLU A 398 -14.30 -7.53 -9.96
N VAL A 399 -15.22 -6.82 -10.64
CA VAL A 399 -16.30 -6.08 -10.00
C VAL A 399 -17.16 -7.02 -9.14
N ASP A 400 -17.52 -8.19 -9.66
CA ASP A 400 -18.30 -9.18 -8.90
C ASP A 400 -17.56 -9.70 -7.66
N ILE A 401 -16.24 -9.92 -7.76
CA ILE A 401 -15.41 -10.36 -6.62
C ILE A 401 -15.38 -9.28 -5.53
N VAL A 402 -15.10 -8.02 -5.89
CA VAL A 402 -15.05 -6.91 -4.94
C VAL A 402 -16.44 -6.67 -4.32
N LYS A 403 -17.50 -6.78 -5.12
CA LYS A 403 -18.88 -6.69 -4.65
C LYS A 403 -19.21 -7.77 -3.61
N ALA A 404 -18.79 -9.01 -3.84
CA ALA A 404 -18.96 -10.10 -2.88
C ALA A 404 -18.14 -9.87 -1.59
N SER A 405 -16.92 -9.32 -1.71
CA SER A 405 -16.09 -8.98 -0.54
C SER A 405 -16.76 -7.91 0.33
N ILE A 406 -17.19 -6.79 -0.26
CA ILE A 406 -17.89 -5.71 0.46
C ILE A 406 -19.21 -6.22 1.06
N ALA A 407 -19.88 -7.17 0.42
CA ALA A 407 -21.12 -7.75 0.95
C ALA A 407 -20.94 -8.44 2.32
N THR A 408 -19.73 -8.85 2.68
CA THR A 408 -19.45 -9.49 3.99
C THR A 408 -19.50 -8.52 5.17
N ILE A 409 -19.35 -7.22 4.93
CA ILE A 409 -19.40 -6.17 5.96
C ILE A 409 -20.72 -5.37 5.92
N LEU A 410 -21.68 -5.78 5.07
CA LEU A 410 -22.97 -5.10 4.97
C LEU A 410 -23.75 -5.17 6.30
N PRO A 411 -24.35 -4.06 6.75
CA PRO A 411 -25.28 -4.07 7.86
C PRO A 411 -26.48 -4.97 7.54
N ALA A 412 -27.01 -5.66 8.55
CA ALA A 412 -28.10 -6.63 8.36
C ALA A 412 -29.40 -6.01 7.79
N ASN A 413 -29.55 -4.69 7.83
CA ASN A 413 -30.69 -3.95 7.30
C ASN A 413 -30.50 -3.42 5.86
N VAL A 414 -29.34 -3.66 5.23
CA VAL A 414 -29.03 -3.21 3.86
C VAL A 414 -29.11 -4.40 2.91
N SER A 415 -29.82 -4.25 1.80
CA SER A 415 -29.90 -5.29 0.77
C SER A 415 -28.59 -5.34 -0.02
N SER A 416 -28.17 -6.54 -0.45
CA SER A 416 -27.01 -6.69 -1.35
C SER A 416 -27.19 -6.01 -2.71
N THR A 417 -28.43 -5.68 -3.08
CA THR A 417 -28.76 -4.88 -4.27
C THR A 417 -28.39 -3.40 -4.11
N ASP A 418 -28.32 -2.91 -2.87
CA ASP A 418 -28.01 -1.51 -2.55
C ASP A 418 -26.49 -1.26 -2.38
N ASN A 419 -25.68 -2.32 -2.50
CA ASN A 419 -24.23 -2.24 -2.66
C ASN A 419 -23.87 -2.19 -4.16
N LEU A 420 -23.74 -0.99 -4.69
CA LEU A 420 -23.41 -0.77 -6.11
C LEU A 420 -21.90 -0.69 -6.28
N VAL A 421 -21.28 -1.76 -6.77
CA VAL A 421 -19.88 -1.74 -7.19
C VAL A 421 -19.84 -1.71 -8.71
N VAL A 422 -19.13 -0.74 -9.29
CA VAL A 422 -19.08 -0.51 -10.74
C VAL A 422 -17.65 -0.13 -11.14
N ALA A 423 -17.19 -0.57 -12.31
CA ALA A 423 -15.92 -0.11 -12.87
C ALA A 423 -16.07 1.31 -13.45
N PRO A 424 -15.10 2.21 -13.24
CA PRO A 424 -15.15 3.53 -13.86
C PRO A 424 -14.94 3.44 -15.38
N ILE A 425 -15.45 4.43 -16.11
CA ILE A 425 -15.27 4.55 -17.56
C ILE A 425 -13.99 5.37 -17.82
N ALA A 426 -13.03 4.79 -18.53
CA ALA A 426 -11.80 5.51 -18.89
C ALA A 426 -12.08 6.63 -19.91
N VAL A 427 -11.53 7.81 -19.65
CA VAL A 427 -11.41 8.92 -20.59
C VAL A 427 -9.92 9.10 -20.90
N PRO A 428 -9.40 8.54 -22.01
CA PRO A 428 -8.01 8.72 -22.41
C PRO A 428 -7.73 10.18 -22.75
N VAL A 429 -6.73 10.76 -22.10
CA VAL A 429 -6.29 12.14 -22.33
C VAL A 429 -4.98 12.15 -23.11
N ASP A 430 -5.02 12.63 -24.34
CA ASP A 430 -3.84 12.76 -25.19
C ASP A 430 -3.09 14.07 -24.90
N TYR A 431 -1.78 13.96 -24.74
CA TYR A 431 -0.87 15.08 -24.49
C TYR A 431 0.02 15.30 -25.71
N ALA A 432 -0.14 16.43 -26.38
CA ALA A 432 0.62 16.75 -27.59
C ALA A 432 1.48 18.00 -27.40
N PHE A 433 2.79 17.80 -27.29
CA PHE A 433 3.77 18.85 -27.09
C PHE A 433 4.14 19.52 -28.41
N THR A 434 4.09 20.85 -28.45
CA THR A 434 4.58 21.68 -29.57
C THR A 434 5.96 22.28 -29.28
N GLU A 435 6.32 22.43 -28.00
CA GLU A 435 7.64 22.87 -27.55
C GLU A 435 8.04 22.10 -26.30
N LEU A 436 9.33 21.79 -26.15
CA LEU A 436 9.91 21.19 -24.94
C LEU A 436 11.39 21.56 -24.84
N GLU A 437 11.83 22.00 -23.66
CA GLU A 437 13.24 22.24 -23.37
C GLU A 437 13.63 21.69 -21.99
N PRO A 438 14.62 20.78 -21.87
CA PRO A 438 15.37 20.14 -22.96
C PRO A 438 14.58 19.03 -23.68
N ASN A 439 14.72 18.94 -25.01
CA ASN A 439 14.07 17.89 -25.82
C ASN A 439 14.98 16.67 -26.08
N THR A 440 15.22 15.86 -25.05
CA THR A 440 15.96 14.58 -25.16
C THR A 440 15.00 13.37 -25.15
N SER A 441 15.43 12.19 -25.62
CA SER A 441 14.61 10.97 -25.53
C SER A 441 14.29 10.60 -24.08
N THR A 442 15.29 10.69 -23.20
CA THR A 442 15.19 10.41 -21.77
C THR A 442 14.23 11.36 -21.05
N MET A 443 14.19 12.64 -21.44
CA MET A 443 13.23 13.61 -20.93
C MET A 443 11.81 13.27 -21.38
N ARG A 444 11.62 12.90 -22.65
CA ARG A 444 10.30 12.50 -23.17
C ARG A 444 9.75 11.25 -22.47
N GLU A 445 10.61 10.27 -22.19
CA GLU A 445 10.26 9.07 -21.42
C GLU A 445 9.92 9.40 -19.96
N SER A 446 10.71 10.27 -19.33
CA SER A 446 10.46 10.74 -17.95
C SER A 446 9.13 11.50 -17.85
N ILE A 447 8.81 12.35 -18.83
CA ILE A 447 7.52 13.05 -18.92
C ILE A 447 6.37 12.05 -19.06
N ALA A 448 6.49 11.07 -19.95
CA ALA A 448 5.44 10.07 -20.16
C ALA A 448 5.19 9.19 -18.91
N SER A 449 6.24 8.92 -18.12
CA SER A 449 6.15 8.21 -16.84
C SER A 449 5.57 9.09 -15.74
N ASN A 450 5.95 10.36 -15.67
CA ASN A 450 5.42 11.29 -14.66
C ASN A 450 3.94 11.65 -14.93
N ILE A 451 3.54 11.78 -16.20
CA ILE A 451 2.12 11.91 -16.57
C ILE A 451 1.35 10.64 -16.15
N GLN A 452 1.94 9.45 -16.34
CA GLN A 452 1.33 8.21 -15.85
C GLN A 452 1.11 8.26 -14.34
N GLN A 453 2.16 8.60 -13.59
CA GLN A 453 2.10 8.75 -12.14
C GLN A 453 1.05 9.76 -11.70
N PHE A 454 0.94 10.91 -12.38
CA PHE A 454 -0.10 11.89 -12.12
C PHE A 454 -1.51 11.30 -12.27
N HIS A 455 -1.76 10.53 -13.34
CA HIS A 455 -3.04 9.85 -13.52
C HIS A 455 -3.28 8.76 -12.48
N ASP A 456 -2.25 8.08 -12.01
CA ASP A 456 -2.38 7.00 -11.02
C ASP A 456 -2.58 7.53 -9.59
N GLU A 457 -2.07 8.72 -9.26
CA GLU A 457 -2.08 9.25 -7.90
C GLU A 457 -3.13 10.36 -7.67
N GLN A 458 -3.33 11.26 -8.64
CA GLN A 458 -4.10 12.49 -8.42
C GLN A 458 -5.51 12.49 -9.03
N THR A 459 -5.78 11.60 -9.99
CA THR A 459 -7.12 11.55 -10.61
C THR A 459 -8.13 10.85 -9.72
N THR A 460 -9.35 11.36 -9.73
CA THR A 460 -10.48 10.81 -8.98
C THR A 460 -11.68 10.64 -9.91
N VAL A 461 -12.51 9.62 -9.66
CA VAL A 461 -13.71 9.36 -10.46
C VAL A 461 -14.71 10.51 -10.33
N SER A 462 -15.32 10.92 -11.44
CA SER A 462 -16.32 12.01 -11.52
C SER A 462 -15.80 13.41 -11.16
N VAL A 463 -14.49 13.63 -11.21
CA VAL A 463 -13.87 14.92 -10.89
C VAL A 463 -13.07 15.41 -12.08
N ASN A 464 -13.28 16.68 -12.47
CA ASN A 464 -12.49 17.32 -13.52
C ASN A 464 -11.02 17.39 -13.12
N VAL A 465 -10.14 17.38 -14.11
CA VAL A 465 -8.71 17.58 -13.89
C VAL A 465 -8.35 19.01 -14.28
N ASP A 466 -7.93 19.79 -13.29
CA ASP A 466 -7.56 21.19 -13.46
C ASP A 466 -6.33 21.35 -14.37
N GLU A 467 -6.33 22.38 -15.22
CA GLU A 467 -5.22 22.68 -16.13
C GLU A 467 -3.89 22.81 -15.38
N ASP A 468 -3.89 23.59 -14.30
CA ASP A 468 -2.69 23.85 -13.51
C ASP A 468 -2.11 22.57 -12.89
N ALA A 469 -2.95 21.58 -12.56
CA ALA A 469 -2.51 20.35 -11.91
C ALA A 469 -1.68 19.47 -12.87
N TYR A 470 -2.19 19.19 -14.07
CA TYR A 470 -1.45 18.37 -15.03
C TYR A 470 -0.24 19.14 -15.60
N ARG A 471 -0.34 20.46 -15.77
CA ARG A 471 0.80 21.29 -16.19
C ARG A 471 1.90 21.32 -15.13
N ALA A 472 1.55 21.40 -13.85
CA ALA A 472 2.50 21.34 -12.76
C ALA A 472 3.20 19.98 -12.68
N ALA A 473 2.46 18.88 -12.89
CA ALA A 473 3.05 17.55 -12.98
C ALA A 473 4.12 17.51 -14.09
N ILE A 474 3.78 17.93 -15.31
CA ILE A 474 4.73 17.99 -16.44
C ILE A 474 5.93 18.88 -16.09
N LYS A 475 5.69 20.06 -15.51
CA LYS A 475 6.73 21.05 -15.17
C LYS A 475 7.73 20.53 -14.12
N ASN A 476 7.26 19.71 -13.18
CA ASN A 476 8.06 19.16 -12.09
C ASN A 476 8.79 17.86 -12.49
N THR A 477 8.70 17.43 -13.75
CA THR A 477 9.42 16.24 -14.22
C THR A 477 10.93 16.44 -14.12
N VAL A 478 11.58 15.44 -13.54
CA VAL A 478 13.04 15.31 -13.49
C VAL A 478 13.43 14.12 -14.34
N ASP A 479 14.38 14.32 -15.25
CA ASP A 479 15.00 13.23 -16.01
C ASP A 479 15.97 12.48 -15.09
N LEU A 480 15.68 11.20 -14.84
CA LEU A 480 16.45 10.36 -13.92
C LEU A 480 17.85 10.02 -14.45
N GLU A 481 18.06 10.09 -15.76
CA GLU A 481 19.36 9.77 -16.38
C GLU A 481 20.26 11.01 -16.44
N THR A 482 19.69 12.16 -16.85
CA THR A 482 20.48 13.39 -17.02
C THR A 482 20.47 14.32 -15.81
N GLY A 483 19.53 14.14 -14.87
CA GLY A 483 19.31 15.02 -13.73
C GLY A 483 18.74 16.40 -14.11
N LEU A 484 18.36 16.60 -15.37
CA LEU A 484 17.79 17.85 -15.86
C LEU A 484 16.29 17.93 -15.53
N ILE A 485 15.77 19.15 -15.45
CA ILE A 485 14.35 19.44 -15.22
C ILE A 485 13.74 20.14 -16.43
N VAL A 486 12.43 20.04 -16.58
CA VAL A 486 11.69 20.74 -17.65
C VAL A 486 11.77 22.25 -17.44
N LYS A 487 12.40 22.98 -18.39
CA LYS A 487 12.55 24.44 -18.34
C LYS A 487 11.37 25.17 -18.98
N SER A 488 10.89 24.70 -20.12
CA SER A 488 9.68 25.21 -20.78
C SER A 488 9.03 24.10 -21.59
N PHE A 489 7.72 24.21 -21.79
CA PHE A 489 6.96 23.35 -22.68
C PHE A 489 5.69 24.06 -23.12
N GLU A 490 5.17 23.68 -24.29
CA GLU A 490 3.86 24.10 -24.77
C GLU A 490 3.05 22.90 -25.25
N LEU A 491 1.74 22.93 -24.99
CA LEU A 491 0.79 21.87 -25.36
C LEU A 491 -0.22 22.35 -26.39
N SER A 492 -0.56 21.48 -27.33
CA SER A 492 -1.66 21.65 -28.29
C SER A 492 -2.93 20.89 -27.87
N THR A 493 -2.78 19.85 -27.06
CA THR A 493 -3.86 19.16 -26.34
C THR A 493 -3.26 18.54 -25.07
N PRO A 494 -4.00 18.48 -23.95
CA PRO A 494 -5.30 19.13 -23.70
C PRO A 494 -5.19 20.66 -23.64
N VAL A 495 -6.32 21.36 -23.84
CA VAL A 495 -6.43 22.83 -23.72
C VAL A 495 -7.45 23.13 -22.63
N GLY A 496 -7.02 23.76 -21.53
CA GLY A 496 -7.87 24.00 -20.37
C GLY A 496 -8.14 22.75 -19.53
N ASP A 497 -9.08 22.89 -18.59
CA ASP A 497 -9.49 21.81 -17.71
C ASP A 497 -10.06 20.62 -18.49
N ILE A 498 -9.69 19.41 -18.07
CA ILE A 498 -10.23 18.18 -18.64
C ILE A 498 -11.56 17.89 -17.94
N VAL A 499 -12.64 17.96 -18.70
CA VAL A 499 -13.99 17.70 -18.21
C VAL A 499 -14.22 16.19 -18.10
N ILE A 500 -14.58 15.73 -16.92
CA ILE A 500 -14.85 14.32 -16.61
C ILE A 500 -16.31 14.19 -16.18
N ALA A 501 -17.08 13.34 -16.87
CA ALA A 501 -18.46 13.11 -16.52
C ALA A 501 -18.61 12.16 -15.33
N SER A 502 -19.84 11.98 -14.86
CA SER A 502 -20.10 11.08 -13.74
C SER A 502 -19.79 9.62 -14.08
N GLY A 503 -19.07 8.95 -13.19
CA GLY A 503 -18.59 7.58 -13.38
C GLY A 503 -17.38 7.45 -14.31
N GLU A 504 -16.86 8.56 -14.85
CA GLU A 504 -15.65 8.58 -15.68
C GLU A 504 -14.39 8.88 -14.85
N ILE A 505 -13.24 8.47 -15.36
CA ILE A 505 -11.92 8.80 -14.80
C ILE A 505 -10.93 9.13 -15.92
N ALA A 506 -10.13 10.18 -15.72
CA ALA A 506 -9.08 10.55 -16.66
C ALA A 506 -7.93 9.53 -16.61
N THR A 507 -7.64 8.89 -17.73
CA THR A 507 -6.51 7.96 -17.88
C THR A 507 -5.49 8.52 -18.87
N LYS A 508 -4.21 8.14 -18.72
CA LYS A 508 -3.18 8.55 -19.68
C LYS A 508 -3.52 8.06 -21.09
N GLY A 509 -3.65 8.98 -22.02
CA GLY A 509 -3.74 8.70 -23.45
C GLY A 509 -2.36 8.67 -24.11
N LEU A 510 -2.31 9.05 -25.38
CA LEU A 510 -1.07 9.11 -26.14
C LEU A 510 -0.28 10.37 -25.79
N VAL A 511 1.02 10.22 -25.51
CA VAL A 511 1.95 11.34 -25.35
C VAL A 511 2.73 11.51 -26.66
N THR A 512 2.51 12.62 -27.35
CA THR A 512 3.13 12.93 -28.65
C THR A 512 3.98 14.19 -28.56
N PHE A 513 5.09 14.20 -29.29
CA PHE A 513 6.04 15.31 -29.33
C PHE A 513 6.20 15.78 -30.77
N ASN A 514 5.38 16.76 -31.16
CA ASN A 514 5.37 17.36 -32.49
C ASN A 514 6.20 18.65 -32.47
N ILE A 515 7.47 18.51 -32.06
CA ILE A 515 8.40 19.63 -31.87
C ILE A 515 9.18 19.81 -33.16
N VAL A 516 9.14 21.02 -33.73
CA VAL A 516 9.81 21.39 -34.99
C VAL A 516 11.27 21.76 -34.74
#